data_AF-A0A3P7NZ33-F1
#
_entry.id   AF-A0A3P7NZ33-F1
#
_cell.length_a   1.000
_cell.length_b   1.000
_cell.length_c   1.000
_cell.angle_alpha   90.00
_cell.angle_beta   90.00
_cell.angle_gamma   90.00
#
_symmetry.space_group_name_H-M   'P 1'
#
loop_
_entity.id
_entity.type
_entity.pdbx_description
1 polymer ?
#
loop_
_entity_poly.entity_id
_entity_poly.type
_entity_poly.pdbx_seq_one_letter_code
_entity_poly.pdbx_strand_id
1 'polypeptide(L)' 'MAEKVPQRQYHDHWGVIFVIDSVSIQKSLKDVAEYLYNLLADAVLAKGRVPFLIVCNKQDLPNAKDIIAVEKLLEDEM' A
#
# COMPACT_ATOMS: atom_id res chain seq x y z
N MET A 1 -23.31 -13.93 41.25
CA MET A 1 -23.37 -12.93 40.18
C MET A 1 -21.95 -12.67 39.74
N ALA A 2 -21.51 -13.26 38.63
CA ALA A 2 -20.15 -13.07 38.14
C ALA A 2 -20.15 -11.89 37.16
N GLU A 3 -19.42 -10.85 37.53
CA GLU A 3 -19.16 -9.68 36.69
C GLU A 3 -18.37 -10.14 35.46
N LYS A 4 -18.97 -10.04 34.27
CA LYS A 4 -18.25 -10.27 33.02
C LYS A 4 -17.20 -9.16 32.88
N VAL A 5 -15.94 -9.52 33.06
CA VAL A 5 -14.80 -8.69 32.65
C VAL A 5 -15.03 -8.29 31.18
N PRO A 6 -15.01 -6.99 30.83
CA PRO A 6 -15.18 -6.58 29.45
C PRO A 6 -13.97 -7.07 28.67
N GLN A 7 -14.19 -8.08 27.83
CA GLN A 7 -13.19 -8.53 26.88
C GLN A 7 -12.92 -7.35 25.94
N ARG A 8 -11.76 -6.71 26.07
CA ARG A 8 -11.26 -5.76 25.08
C ARG A 8 -11.13 -6.53 23.76
N GLN A 9 -12.09 -6.33 22.88
CA GLN A 9 -12.06 -6.88 21.54
C GLN A 9 -11.09 -6.03 20.71
N TYR A 10 -9.79 -6.29 20.83
CA TYR A 10 -8.84 -5.84 19.81
C TYR A 10 -9.14 -6.66 18.56
N HIS A 11 -9.85 -6.06 17.61
CA HIS A 11 -9.83 -6.56 16.24
C HIS A 11 -8.39 -6.39 15.76
N ASP A 12 -7.77 -7.48 15.33
CA ASP A 12 -6.48 -7.45 14.63
C ASP A 12 -6.67 -6.65 13.33
N HIS A 13 -6.46 -5.34 13.40
CA HIS A 13 -6.47 -4.47 12.24
C HIS A 13 -5.10 -4.54 11.57
N TRP A 14 -4.99 -5.39 10.55
CA TRP A 14 -3.80 -5.45 9.70
C TRP A 14 -4.00 -4.54 8.48
N GLY A 15 -2.91 -3.93 8.02
CA GLY A 15 -2.87 -3.02 6.87
C GLY A 15 -1.58 -3.24 6.08
N VAL A 16 -1.60 -2.88 4.80
CA VAL A 16 -0.44 -3.00 3.92
C VAL A 16 0.14 -1.60 3.66
N ILE A 17 1.43 -1.44 3.93
CA ILE A 17 2.19 -0.26 3.52
C ILE A 17 3.02 -0.65 2.29
N PHE A 18 2.67 -0.09 1.15
CA PHE A 18 3.37 -0.33 -0.11
C PHE A 18 4.34 0.83 -0.38
N VAL A 19 5.63 0.58 -0.17
CA VAL A 19 6.67 1.61 -0.27
C VAL A 19 7.28 1.61 -1.67
N ILE A 20 7.20 2.76 -2.33
CA ILE A 20 7.77 2.99 -3.66
C ILE A 20 9.05 3.80 -3.52
N ASP A 21 10.11 3.39 -4.20
CA ASP A 21 11.28 4.24 -4.42
C ASP A 21 10.97 5.26 -5.52
N SER A 22 10.73 6.51 -5.09
CA SER A 22 10.25 7.57 -5.99
C SER A 22 11.30 8.03 -7.00
N VAL A 23 12.57 7.67 -6.81
CA VAL A 23 13.65 8.02 -7.77
C VAL A 23 13.71 7.02 -8.92
N SER A 24 13.44 5.75 -8.64
CA SER A 24 13.59 4.66 -9.62
C SER A 24 12.27 4.23 -10.27
N ILE A 25 11.11 4.66 -9.76
CA ILE A 25 9.78 4.25 -10.21
C ILE A 25 9.60 4.25 -11.73
N GLN A 26 10.10 5.26 -12.45
CA GLN A 26 9.92 5.31 -13.90
C GLN A 26 10.65 4.18 -14.64
N LYS A 27 11.75 3.66 -14.10
CA LYS A 27 12.52 2.55 -14.69
C LYS A 27 11.91 1.20 -14.33
N SER A 28 11.27 1.10 -13.17
CA SER A 28 10.68 -0.13 -12.64
C SER A 28 9.16 -0.12 -12.67
N LEU A 29 8.55 0.75 -13.49
CA LEU A 29 7.11 1.04 -13.43
C LEU A 29 6.29 -0.23 -13.60
N LYS A 30 6.59 -1.00 -14.64
CA LYS A 30 5.91 -2.26 -14.95
C LYS A 30 5.96 -3.25 -13.79
N ASP A 31 7.14 -3.49 -13.23
CA ASP A 31 7.32 -4.45 -12.14
C ASP A 31 6.59 -3.99 -10.86
N VAL A 32 6.63 -2.69 -10.57
CA VAL A 32 5.94 -2.11 -9.41
C VAL A 32 4.43 -2.18 -9.58
N ALA A 33 3.91 -1.84 -10.76
CA ALA A 33 2.49 -1.90 -11.09
C ALA A 33 1.96 -3.35 -11.05
N GLU A 34 2.69 -4.30 -11.63
CA GLU A 34 2.34 -5.72 -11.58
C GLU A 34 2.30 -6.25 -10.14
N TYR A 35 3.30 -5.89 -9.33
CA TYR A 35 3.32 -6.31 -7.93
C TYR A 35 2.17 -5.68 -7.12
N LEU A 36 1.90 -4.40 -7.32
CA LEU A 36 0.76 -3.72 -6.69
C LEU A 36 -0.58 -4.35 -7.12
N TYR A 37 -0.76 -4.63 -8.41
CA TYR A 37 -1.95 -5.32 -8.93
C TYR A 37 -2.16 -6.67 -8.26
N ASN A 38 -1.11 -7.49 -8.18
CA ASN A 38 -1.17 -8.81 -7.56
C ASN A 38 -1.57 -8.73 -6.08
N LEU A 39 -1.10 -7.72 -5.35
CA LEU A 39 -1.50 -7.49 -3.95
C LEU A 39 -2.96 -7.01 -3.86
N LEU A 40 -3.39 -6.09 -4.70
CA LEU A 40 -4.78 -5.59 -4.72
C LEU A 40 -5.78 -6.68 -5.14
N ALA A 41 -5.37 -7.59 -6.03
CA ALA A 41 -6.17 -8.71 -6.51
C ALA A 41 -6.13 -9.94 -5.57
N ASP A 42 -5.27 -9.95 -4.55
CA ASP A 42 -5.19 -11.06 -3.61
C ASP A 42 -6.53 -11.26 -2.88
N ALA A 43 -7.07 -12.47 -2.99
CA ALA A 43 -8.40 -12.78 -2.47
C ALA A 43 -8.51 -12.69 -0.93
N VAL A 44 -7.40 -12.88 -0.20
CA VAL A 44 -7.37 -12.76 1.26
C VAL A 44 -7.40 -11.28 1.65
N LEU A 45 -6.55 -10.46 1.02
CA LEU A 45 -6.49 -9.01 1.27
C LEU A 45 -7.81 -8.32 0.87
N ALA A 46 -8.38 -8.68 -0.28
CA ALA A 46 -9.64 -8.14 -0.77
C ALA A 46 -10.83 -8.51 0.13
N LYS A 47 -10.97 -9.78 0.51
CA LYS A 47 -12.04 -10.23 1.44
C LYS A 47 -11.90 -9.61 2.82
N GLY A 48 -10.66 -9.45 3.30
CA GLY A 48 -10.35 -8.81 4.56
C GLY A 48 -10.56 -7.28 4.54
N ARG A 49 -10.80 -6.68 3.37
CA ARG A 49 -10.87 -5.22 3.17
C ARG A 49 -9.65 -4.53 3.80
N VAL A 50 -8.49 -5.15 3.65
CA VAL A 50 -7.24 -4.69 4.26
C VAL A 50 -6.91 -3.32 3.67
N PRO A 51 -6.74 -2.27 4.49
CA PRO A 51 -6.39 -0.94 4.00
C PRO A 51 -4.96 -0.94 3.44
N PHE A 52 -4.78 -0.26 2.30
CA PHE A 52 -3.48 -0.02 1.69
C PHE A 52 -3.08 1.45 1.85
N LEU A 53 -1.81 1.68 2.18
CA LEU A 53 -1.17 2.99 2.12
C LEU A 53 0.03 2.89 1.18
N ILE A 54 0.00 3.64 0.09
CA ILE A 54 1.13 3.76 -0.84
C ILE A 54 2.01 4.94 -0.40
N VAL A 55 3.30 4.69 -0.22
CA VAL A 55 4.27 5.69 0.28
C VAL A 55 5.33 5.93 -0.78
N CYS A 56 5.42 7.16 -1.26
CA CYS A 56 6.47 7.61 -2.17
C CYS A 56 7.73 7.98 -1.37
N ASN A 57 8.64 7.03 -1.18
CA ASN A 57 9.85 7.16 -0.37
C ASN A 57 11.04 7.78 -1.13
N LYS A 58 12.07 8.22 -0.40
CA LYS A 58 13.30 8.88 -0.90
C LYS A 58 13.10 10.27 -1.50
N GLN A 59 12.16 11.04 -0.96
CA GLN A 59 11.86 12.41 -1.40
C GLN A 59 13.01 13.41 -1.15
N ASP A 60 14.00 13.04 -0.33
CA ASP A 60 15.21 13.80 -0.08
C ASP A 60 16.21 13.77 -1.25
N LEU A 61 16.08 12.80 -2.16
CA LEU A 61 17.00 12.63 -3.28
C LEU A 61 16.60 13.46 -4.51
N PRO A 62 17.57 13.96 -5.29
CA PRO A 62 17.27 14.66 -6.54
C PRO A 62 16.57 13.71 -7.52
N ASN A 63 15.55 14.24 -8.21
CA ASN A 63 14.69 13.54 -9.18
C ASN A 63 13.66 12.58 -8.58
N ALA A 64 13.45 12.56 -7.26
CA ALA A 64 12.30 11.87 -6.67
C ALA A 64 10.98 12.41 -7.25
N LYS A 65 10.09 11.51 -7.67
CA LYS A 65 8.75 11.86 -8.13
C LYS A 65 7.85 12.18 -6.93
N ASP A 66 7.03 13.21 -7.07
CA ASP A 66 6.00 13.51 -6.09
C ASP A 66 4.86 12.50 -6.17
N ILE A 67 3.97 12.55 -5.18
CA ILE A 67 2.86 11.61 -5.05
C ILE A 67 1.90 11.66 -6.25
N ILE A 68 1.66 12.84 -6.81
CA ILE A 68 0.73 13.04 -7.94
C ILE A 68 1.31 12.38 -9.21
N ALA A 69 2.60 12.55 -9.45
CA ALA A 69 3.27 11.93 -10.58
C ALA A 69 3.33 10.39 -10.45
N VAL A 70 3.60 9.86 -9.25
CA VAL A 70 3.62 8.41 -9.03
C VAL A 70 2.22 7.80 -9.17
N GLU A 71 1.19 8.45 -8.61
CA GLU A 71 -0.21 8.04 -8.75
C GLU A 71 -0.59 7.92 -10.23
N LYS A 72 -0.35 8.97 -11.01
CA LYS A 72 -0.65 8.95 -12.44
C LYS A 72 0.13 7.86 -13.20
N LEU A 73 1.41 7.65 -12.89
CA LEU A 73 2.20 6.61 -13.56
C LEU A 73 1.62 5.21 -13.31
N LEU A 74 1.15 4.95 -12.08
CA LEU A 74 0.53 3.68 -11.74
C LEU A 74 -0.85 3.53 -12.39
N GLU A 75 -1.67 4.59 -12.42
CA GLU A 75 -2.97 4.60 -13.08
C GLU A 75 -2.88 4.39 -14.60
N ASP A 76 -1.85 4.96 -15.24
CA ASP A 76 -1.65 4.82 -16.70
C ASP A 76 -1.12 3.43 -17.10
N GLU A 77 -0.44 2.70 -16.18
CA GLU A 77 0.16 1.39 -16.45
C GLU A 77 -0.76 0.20 -16.12
N MET A 78 -1.63 0.32 -15.10
CA MET A 78 -2.51 -0.74 -14.59
C MET A 78 -3.83 -0.86 -15.36
#